data_AF-A0A9D6FYK9-F1
#
_entry.id   AF-A0A9D6FYK9-F1
#
_cell.length_a   1.000
_cell.length_b   1.000
_cell.length_c   1.000
_cell.angle_alpha   90.00
_cell.angle_beta   90.00
_cell.angle_gamma   90.00
#
_symmetry.space_group_name_H-M   'P 1'
#
loop_
_entity.id
_entity.type
_entity.pdbx_description
1 polymer ?
#
loop_
_entity_poly.entity_id
_entity_poly.type
_entity_poly.pdbx_seq_one_letter_code
_entity_poly.pdbx_strand_id
1 'polypeptide(L)'
;MKRACLLVLAFAMAVAAQSSTVDPAKLERIRKMSPEERKKLLERLERFKKMSPEERDRLRENLNKFRTLPPEVQKKVHEQSKNLTEEERKGYKDLASGLFREMARKQPPREVQAFPRMAFFLWIKNTRPAEVDRLKKLGPEERTQALLILAREFRGVVENKVLDHARKHKCVGVKEVEGLKGMPSGEFWVRWRDLMKQCAAKNANRQFQKAR
;
A
#
# COMPACT_ATOMS: atom_id res chain seq x y z
N MET A 1 -8.95 -44.91 -30.37
CA MET A 1 -9.22 -43.49 -30.04
C MET A 1 -10.16 -43.23 -28.84
N LYS A 2 -10.91 -44.21 -28.30
CA LYS A 2 -11.81 -43.98 -27.13
C LYS A 2 -11.16 -44.11 -25.74
N ARG A 3 -9.95 -44.68 -25.63
CA ARG A 3 -9.21 -44.84 -24.36
C ARG A 3 -8.41 -43.59 -23.94
N ALA A 4 -8.05 -42.73 -24.90
CA ALA A 4 -7.30 -41.49 -24.63
C ALA A 4 -8.18 -40.37 -24.06
N CYS A 5 -9.48 -40.32 -24.40
CA CYS A 5 -10.41 -39.30 -23.90
C CYS A 5 -10.76 -39.47 -22.41
N LEU A 6 -10.83 -40.72 -21.92
CA LEU A 6 -11.12 -41.02 -20.52
C LEU A 6 -9.99 -40.61 -19.56
N LEU A 7 -8.73 -40.67 -20.01
CA LEU A 7 -7.57 -40.27 -19.20
C LEU A 7 -7.44 -38.74 -19.07
N VAL A 8 -7.82 -37.99 -20.10
CA VAL A 8 -7.82 -36.51 -20.06
C VAL A 8 -8.93 -35.98 -19.13
N LEU A 9 -10.11 -36.63 -19.11
CA LEU A 9 -11.21 -36.30 -18.19
C LEU A 9 -10.90 -36.65 -16.73
N ALA A 10 -10.20 -37.77 -16.47
CA ALA A 10 -9.77 -38.13 -15.12
C ALA A 10 -8.70 -37.16 -14.56
N PHE A 11 -7.81 -36.65 -15.40
CA PHE A 11 -6.80 -35.67 -14.99
C PHE A 11 -7.40 -34.28 -14.72
N ALA A 12 -8.43 -33.87 -15.48
CA ALA A 12 -9.16 -32.62 -15.23
C ALA A 12 -9.90 -32.61 -13.88
N MET A 13 -10.47 -33.75 -13.45
CA MET A 13 -11.09 -33.88 -12.13
C MET A 13 -10.08 -33.93 -10.98
N ALA A 14 -8.88 -34.50 -11.20
CA ALA A 14 -7.80 -34.52 -10.20
C ALA A 14 -7.14 -33.15 -9.97
N VAL A 15 -7.12 -32.27 -10.99
CA VAL A 15 -6.64 -30.88 -10.86
C VAL A 15 -7.66 -29.99 -10.15
N ALA A 16 -8.96 -30.23 -10.32
CA ALA A 16 -10.02 -29.50 -9.61
C ALA A 16 -10.06 -29.78 -8.10
N ALA A 17 -9.56 -30.93 -7.65
CA ALA A 17 -9.51 -31.31 -6.23
C ALA A 17 -8.39 -30.62 -5.43
N GLN A 18 -7.44 -29.93 -6.08
CA GLN A 18 -6.21 -29.44 -5.42
C GLN A 18 -6.27 -28.02 -4.85
N SER A 19 -7.44 -27.36 -4.75
CA SER A 19 -7.48 -25.96 -4.25
C SER A 19 -8.59 -25.67 -3.23
N SER A 20 -8.57 -26.34 -2.08
CA SER A 20 -9.11 -25.77 -0.81
C SER A 20 -8.84 -26.69 0.40
N THR A 21 -7.58 -27.03 0.67
CA THR A 21 -7.27 -27.59 1.99
C THR A 21 -7.40 -26.48 3.02
N VAL A 22 -8.48 -26.51 3.81
CA VAL A 22 -8.64 -25.64 4.96
C VAL A 22 -7.52 -25.98 5.93
N ASP A 23 -6.57 -25.06 6.12
CA ASP A 23 -5.47 -25.21 7.07
C ASP A 23 -6.03 -25.60 8.46
N PRO A 24 -5.74 -26.81 8.97
CA PRO A 24 -6.32 -27.32 10.20
C PRO A 24 -5.97 -26.45 11.41
N ALA A 25 -4.77 -25.85 11.44
CA ALA A 25 -4.36 -24.94 12.52
C ALA A 25 -5.18 -23.64 12.49
N LYS A 26 -5.54 -23.17 11.29
CA LYS A 26 -6.42 -22.00 11.12
C LYS A 26 -7.85 -22.31 11.51
N LEU A 27 -8.34 -23.51 11.19
CA LEU A 27 -9.66 -23.98 11.59
C LEU A 27 -9.79 -24.10 13.10
N GLU A 28 -8.78 -24.67 13.77
CA GLU A 28 -8.74 -24.76 15.23
C GLU A 28 -8.73 -23.38 15.89
N ARG A 29 -7.97 -22.42 15.33
CA ARG A 29 -7.98 -21.04 15.82
C ARG A 29 -9.35 -20.38 15.70
N ILE A 30 -10.07 -20.59 14.61
CA ILE A 30 -11.44 -20.08 14.43
C ILE A 30 -12.40 -20.77 15.40
N ARG A 31 -12.23 -22.08 15.64
CA ARG A 31 -13.03 -22.82 16.61
C ARG A 31 -12.86 -22.28 18.04
N LYS A 32 -11.66 -21.84 18.41
CA LYS A 32 -11.35 -21.23 19.71
C LYS A 32 -11.78 -19.76 19.86
N MET A 33 -12.25 -19.09 18.79
CA MET A 33 -12.74 -17.71 18.87
C MET A 33 -14.11 -17.65 19.55
N SER A 34 -14.31 -16.61 20.37
CA SER A 34 -15.61 -16.22 20.92
C SER A 34 -16.62 -15.87 19.82
N PRO A 35 -17.94 -15.92 20.11
CA PRO A 35 -18.98 -15.51 19.16
C PRO A 35 -18.75 -14.11 18.58
N GLU A 36 -18.32 -13.15 19.41
CA GLU A 36 -18.05 -11.77 19.03
C GLU A 36 -16.84 -11.67 18.08
N GLU A 37 -15.78 -12.43 18.34
CA GLU A 37 -14.61 -12.49 17.47
C GLU A 37 -14.94 -13.12 16.12
N ARG A 38 -15.75 -14.18 16.11
CA ARG A 38 -16.24 -14.79 14.87
C ARG A 38 -17.09 -13.82 14.07
N LYS A 39 -17.99 -13.07 14.72
CA LYS A 39 -18.79 -12.02 14.05
C LYS A 39 -17.89 -10.96 13.40
N LYS A 40 -16.91 -10.43 14.13
CA LYS A 40 -15.92 -9.47 13.58
C LYS A 40 -15.11 -10.08 12.43
N LEU A 41 -14.76 -11.35 12.50
CA LEU A 41 -14.06 -12.06 11.42
C LEU A 41 -14.92 -12.16 10.16
N LEU A 42 -16.20 -12.53 10.29
CA LEU A 42 -17.15 -12.60 9.18
C LEU A 42 -17.36 -11.24 8.53
N GLU A 43 -17.53 -10.17 9.31
CA GLU A 43 -17.65 -8.81 8.78
C GLU A 43 -16.40 -8.37 7.99
N ARG A 44 -15.19 -8.73 8.46
CA ARG A 44 -13.94 -8.46 7.74
C ARG A 44 -13.86 -9.25 6.43
N LEU A 45 -14.31 -10.51 6.46
CA LEU A 45 -14.38 -11.38 5.28
C LEU A 45 -15.34 -10.82 4.23
N GLU A 46 -16.53 -10.39 4.64
CA GLU A 46 -17.50 -9.78 3.73
C GLU A 46 -16.97 -8.48 3.12
N ARG A 47 -16.30 -7.63 3.90
CA ARG A 47 -15.61 -6.45 3.34
C ARG A 47 -14.53 -6.83 2.34
N PHE A 48 -13.71 -7.84 2.65
CA PHE A 48 -12.65 -8.31 1.75
C PHE A 48 -13.21 -8.88 0.43
N LYS A 49 -14.32 -9.62 0.49
CA LYS A 49 -15.02 -10.13 -0.71
C LYS A 49 -15.53 -8.98 -1.59
N LYS A 50 -15.97 -7.87 -0.99
CA LYS A 50 -16.44 -6.69 -1.74
C LYS A 50 -15.32 -5.81 -2.32
N MET A 51 -14.05 -6.04 -1.93
CA MET A 51 -12.90 -5.29 -2.48
C MET A 51 -12.61 -5.67 -3.93
N SER A 52 -12.21 -4.69 -4.74
CA SER A 52 -11.70 -4.91 -6.10
C SER A 52 -10.40 -5.73 -6.11
N PRO A 53 -10.03 -6.36 -7.24
CA PRO A 53 -8.75 -7.07 -7.36
C PRO A 53 -7.55 -6.20 -6.95
N GLU A 54 -7.52 -4.93 -7.37
CA GLU A 54 -6.47 -3.97 -7.08
C GLU A 54 -6.43 -3.62 -5.58
N GLU A 55 -7.59 -3.50 -4.94
CA GLU A 55 -7.68 -3.27 -3.49
C GLU A 55 -7.17 -4.47 -2.69
N ARG A 56 -7.49 -5.69 -3.14
CA ARG A 56 -6.97 -6.93 -2.54
C ARG A 56 -5.46 -7.03 -2.69
N ASP A 57 -4.91 -6.68 -3.85
CA ASP A 57 -3.47 -6.71 -4.09
C ASP A 57 -2.72 -5.70 -3.23
N ARG A 58 -3.28 -4.51 -3.02
CA ARG A 58 -2.72 -3.53 -2.07
C ARG A 58 -2.74 -4.05 -0.64
N LEU A 59 -3.83 -4.70 -0.24
CA LEU A 59 -3.91 -5.27 1.09
C LEU A 59 -2.83 -6.34 1.29
N ARG A 60 -2.61 -7.19 0.29
CA ARG A 60 -1.51 -8.17 0.27
C ARG A 60 -0.14 -7.49 0.34
N GLU A 61 0.09 -6.46 -0.46
CA GLU A 61 1.36 -5.73 -0.47
C GLU A 61 1.65 -5.06 0.89
N ASN A 62 0.65 -4.40 1.48
CA ASN A 62 0.77 -3.78 2.80
C ASN A 62 1.00 -4.82 3.89
N LEU A 63 0.32 -5.96 3.83
CA LEU A 63 0.53 -7.06 4.76
C LEU A 63 1.94 -7.65 4.63
N ASN A 64 2.44 -7.80 3.40
CA ASN A 64 3.80 -8.26 3.15
C ASN A 64 4.83 -7.27 3.72
N LYS A 65 4.66 -5.97 3.46
CA LYS A 65 5.50 -4.92 4.04
C LYS A 65 5.51 -4.95 5.57
N PHE A 66 4.34 -5.14 6.18
CA PHE A 66 4.24 -5.26 7.64
C PHE A 66 4.99 -6.50 8.16
N ARG A 67 4.84 -7.65 7.48
CA ARG A 67 5.55 -8.90 7.84
C ARG A 67 7.07 -8.80 7.70
N THR A 68 7.56 -7.92 6.82
CA THR A 68 9.00 -7.67 6.66
C THR A 68 9.57 -6.70 7.70
N LEU A 69 8.73 -6.06 8.54
CA LEU A 69 9.24 -5.20 9.62
C LEU A 69 9.92 -6.04 10.71
N PRO A 70 10.92 -5.52 11.43
CA PRO A 70 11.50 -6.21 12.58
C PRO A 70 10.43 -6.57 13.62
N PRO A 71 10.53 -7.72 14.33
CA PRO A 71 9.53 -8.17 15.30
C PRO A 71 9.19 -7.13 16.38
N GLU A 72 10.18 -6.36 16.82
CA GLU A 72 10.05 -5.29 17.81
C GLU A 72 9.16 -4.16 17.29
N VAL A 73 9.33 -3.82 16.01
CA VAL A 73 8.52 -2.81 15.33
C VAL A 73 7.09 -3.32 15.14
N GLN A 74 6.92 -4.58 14.75
CA GLN A 74 5.59 -5.19 14.63
C GLN A 74 4.84 -5.18 15.97
N LYS A 75 5.52 -5.56 17.07
CA LYS A 75 4.96 -5.52 18.43
C LYS A 75 4.55 -4.10 18.83
N LYS A 76 5.43 -3.12 18.61
CA LYS A 76 5.14 -1.71 18.92
C LYS A 76 3.92 -1.19 18.15
N VAL A 77 3.81 -1.49 16.86
CA VAL A 77 2.65 -1.10 16.05
C VAL A 77 1.37 -1.77 16.58
N HIS A 78 1.46 -3.04 16.97
CA HIS A 78 0.32 -3.79 17.53
C HIS A 78 -0.14 -3.24 18.88
N GLU A 79 0.79 -2.95 19.79
CA GLU A 79 0.52 -2.35 21.10
C GLU A 79 -0.08 -0.96 20.97
N GLN A 80 0.51 -0.12 20.11
CA GLN A 80 -0.03 1.21 19.82
C GLN A 80 -1.46 1.11 19.30
N SER A 81 -1.73 0.21 18.36
CA SER A 81 -3.07 -0.01 17.79
C SER A 81 -4.10 -0.48 18.83
N LYS A 82 -3.69 -1.31 19.79
CA LYS A 82 -4.55 -1.75 20.91
C LYS A 82 -4.93 -0.59 21.82
N ASN A 83 -3.99 0.30 22.10
CA ASN A 83 -4.17 1.40 23.05
C ASN A 83 -4.94 2.60 22.46
N LEU A 84 -5.20 2.61 21.15
CA LEU A 84 -6.05 3.64 20.55
C LEU A 84 -7.50 3.48 20.99
N THR A 85 -8.07 4.55 21.54
CA THR A 85 -9.52 4.71 21.75
C THR A 85 -10.28 4.71 20.42
N GLU A 86 -11.60 4.52 20.45
CA GLU A 86 -12.41 4.58 19.23
C GLU A 86 -12.40 6.00 18.62
N GLU A 87 -12.44 7.05 19.45
CA GLU A 87 -12.22 8.43 19.02
C GLU A 87 -10.86 8.60 18.33
N GLU A 88 -9.78 8.08 18.90
CA GLU A 88 -8.45 8.20 18.30
C GLU A 88 -8.35 7.39 17.01
N ARG A 89 -8.89 6.16 16.94
CA ARG A 89 -8.93 5.36 15.70
C ARG A 89 -9.71 6.08 14.61
N LYS A 90 -10.87 6.63 14.95
CA LYS A 90 -11.68 7.44 14.04
C LYS A 90 -10.92 8.71 13.64
N GLY A 91 -10.27 9.38 14.59
CA GLY A 91 -9.40 10.53 14.38
C GLY A 91 -8.25 10.23 13.43
N TYR A 92 -7.54 9.11 13.58
CA TYR A 92 -6.49 8.66 12.66
C TYR A 92 -7.02 8.34 11.27
N LYS A 93 -8.18 7.69 11.20
CA LYS A 93 -8.87 7.42 9.94
C LYS A 93 -9.30 8.72 9.26
N ASP A 94 -9.78 9.70 10.02
CA ASP A 94 -10.31 10.99 9.54
C ASP A 94 -9.22 12.02 9.23
N LEU A 95 -8.12 12.03 10.00
CA LEU A 95 -6.92 12.84 9.78
C LEU A 95 -6.42 12.69 8.34
N ALA A 96 -6.45 11.47 7.80
CA ALA A 96 -5.99 11.19 6.45
C ALA A 96 -7.14 10.98 5.44
N SER A 97 -8.34 10.54 5.86
CA SER A 97 -9.43 10.26 4.91
C SER A 97 -9.95 11.50 4.21
N GLY A 98 -9.95 12.67 4.86
CA GLY A 98 -10.34 13.94 4.25
C GLY A 98 -9.48 14.27 3.03
N LEU A 99 -8.14 14.21 3.19
CA LEU A 99 -7.18 14.40 2.11
C LEU A 99 -7.45 13.45 0.93
N PHE A 100 -7.56 12.15 1.18
CA PHE A 100 -7.73 11.17 0.09
C PHE A 100 -9.10 11.24 -0.57
N ARG A 101 -10.16 11.58 0.19
CA ARG A 101 -11.50 11.83 -0.34
C ARG A 101 -11.48 13.05 -1.27
N GLU A 102 -10.85 14.13 -0.84
CA GLU A 102 -10.72 15.36 -1.61
C GLU A 102 -9.92 15.15 -2.90
N MET A 103 -8.81 14.39 -2.83
CA MET A 103 -8.06 14.00 -4.03
C MET A 103 -8.90 13.11 -4.95
N ALA A 104 -9.65 12.15 -4.41
CA ALA A 104 -10.54 11.27 -5.19
C ALA A 104 -11.71 12.00 -5.85
N ARG A 105 -12.10 13.17 -5.34
CA ARG A 105 -13.09 14.04 -6.01
C ARG A 105 -12.53 14.64 -7.30
N LYS A 106 -11.23 14.94 -7.33
CA LYS A 106 -10.59 15.72 -8.41
C LYS A 106 -9.77 14.86 -9.38
N GLN A 107 -9.45 13.63 -9.02
CA GLN A 107 -8.54 12.76 -9.76
C GLN A 107 -9.11 11.34 -9.88
N PRO A 108 -8.81 10.62 -10.97
CA PRO A 108 -9.26 9.25 -11.14
C PRO A 108 -8.66 8.34 -10.04
N PRO A 109 -9.36 7.26 -9.65
CA PRO A 109 -8.93 6.40 -8.56
C PRO A 109 -7.49 5.92 -8.68
N ARG A 110 -7.04 5.54 -9.89
CA ARG A 110 -5.67 5.06 -10.17
C ARG A 110 -4.59 6.06 -9.74
N GLU A 111 -4.83 7.36 -9.92
CA GLU A 111 -3.88 8.43 -9.63
C GLU A 111 -3.79 8.74 -8.13
N VAL A 112 -4.94 8.83 -7.45
CA VAL A 112 -4.97 9.00 -5.98
C VAL A 112 -4.34 7.81 -5.29
N GLN A 113 -4.58 6.64 -5.85
CA GLN A 113 -3.98 5.39 -5.45
C GLN A 113 -2.48 5.30 -5.74
N ALA A 114 -1.95 6.15 -6.64
CA ALA A 114 -0.54 6.22 -6.99
C ALA A 114 0.29 6.90 -5.89
N PHE A 115 -0.32 7.83 -5.17
CA PHE A 115 0.29 8.64 -4.11
C PHE A 115 0.93 7.78 -2.99
N PRO A 116 2.22 8.01 -2.64
CA PRO A 116 2.92 7.20 -1.65
C PRO A 116 2.61 7.66 -0.22
N ARG A 117 1.41 7.30 0.25
CA ARG A 117 0.83 7.73 1.54
C ARG A 117 1.80 7.64 2.72
N MET A 118 2.47 6.51 2.87
CA MET A 118 3.40 6.29 3.99
C MET A 118 4.62 7.18 3.92
N ALA A 119 5.22 7.34 2.74
CA ALA A 119 6.36 8.23 2.56
C ALA A 119 5.98 9.68 2.85
N PHE A 120 4.79 10.10 2.45
CA PHE A 120 4.27 11.44 2.72
C PHE A 120 4.11 11.71 4.22
N PHE A 121 3.39 10.87 4.96
CA PHE A 121 3.19 11.09 6.40
C PHE A 121 4.49 10.94 7.21
N LEU A 122 5.38 10.03 6.78
CA LEU A 122 6.70 9.91 7.39
C LEU A 122 7.55 11.17 7.13
N TRP A 123 7.46 11.74 5.93
CA TRP A 123 8.13 13.01 5.61
C TRP A 123 7.62 14.16 6.47
N ILE A 124 6.30 14.33 6.62
CA ILE A 124 5.74 15.37 7.51
C ILE A 124 6.26 15.16 8.94
N LYS A 125 6.16 13.93 9.46
CA LYS A 125 6.60 13.61 10.82
C LYS A 125 8.08 13.94 11.06
N ASN A 126 8.94 13.62 10.09
CA ASN A 126 10.39 13.75 10.28
C ASN A 126 10.92 15.14 9.94
N THR A 127 10.25 15.87 9.06
CA THR A 127 10.76 17.18 8.57
C THR A 127 9.96 18.36 9.10
N ARG A 128 8.75 18.13 9.62
CA ARG A 128 7.80 19.16 10.06
C ARG A 128 7.04 18.75 11.32
N PRO A 129 7.74 18.46 12.44
CA PRO A 129 7.08 18.00 13.67
C PRO A 129 6.03 19.00 14.19
N ALA A 130 6.31 20.31 14.14
CA ALA A 130 5.34 21.34 14.54
C ALA A 130 4.05 21.32 13.71
N GLU A 131 4.15 20.99 12.42
CA GLU A 131 2.99 20.90 11.53
C GLU A 131 2.10 19.70 11.89
N VAL A 132 2.68 18.60 12.37
CA VAL A 132 1.91 17.45 12.87
C VAL A 132 1.02 17.86 14.03
N ASP A 133 1.55 18.66 14.96
CA ASP A 133 0.79 19.10 16.13
C ASP A 133 -0.26 20.14 15.77
N ARG A 134 0.00 21.00 14.78
CA ARG A 134 -1.00 21.88 14.19
C ARG A 134 -2.15 21.09 13.55
N LEU A 135 -1.84 20.11 12.69
CA LEU A 135 -2.85 19.32 11.95
C LEU A 135 -3.83 18.59 12.87
N LYS A 136 -3.38 18.11 14.04
CA LYS A 136 -4.23 17.48 15.05
C LYS A 136 -5.28 18.42 15.62
N LYS A 137 -4.97 19.72 15.72
CA LYS A 137 -5.83 20.76 16.32
C LYS A 137 -6.82 21.36 15.32
N LEU A 138 -6.56 21.25 14.02
CA LEU A 138 -7.43 21.81 12.97
C LEU A 138 -8.73 21.03 12.81
N GLY A 139 -9.78 21.71 12.38
CA GLY A 139 -11.04 21.09 11.94
C GLY A 139 -10.88 20.25 10.66
N PRO A 140 -11.84 19.38 10.30
CA PRO A 140 -11.71 18.45 9.17
C PRO A 140 -11.41 19.14 7.82
N GLU A 141 -12.07 20.26 7.52
CA GLU A 141 -11.91 20.98 6.25
C GLU A 141 -10.56 21.69 6.18
N GLU A 142 -10.23 22.49 7.20
CA GLU A 142 -8.96 23.22 7.31
C GLU A 142 -7.76 22.27 7.25
N ARG A 143 -7.86 21.15 7.98
CA ARG A 143 -6.85 20.09 7.96
C ARG A 143 -6.68 19.50 6.57
N THR A 144 -7.78 19.27 5.85
CA THR A 144 -7.75 18.76 4.48
C THR A 144 -7.01 19.72 3.55
N GLN A 145 -7.29 21.02 3.65
CA GLN A 145 -6.58 22.05 2.88
C GLN A 145 -5.09 22.11 3.23
N ALA A 146 -4.75 22.08 4.52
CA ALA A 146 -3.35 22.03 4.96
C ALA A 146 -2.61 20.81 4.40
N LEU A 147 -3.23 19.63 4.45
CA LEU A 147 -2.67 18.40 3.89
C LEU A 147 -2.48 18.45 2.37
N LEU A 148 -3.37 19.13 1.63
CA LEU A 148 -3.22 19.32 0.18
C LEU A 148 -2.01 20.20 -0.15
N ILE A 149 -1.77 21.26 0.64
CA ILE A 149 -0.59 22.12 0.50
C ILE A 149 0.68 21.29 0.74
N LEU A 150 0.71 20.54 1.85
CA LEU A 150 1.82 19.65 2.18
C LEU A 150 2.06 18.59 1.11
N ALA A 151 1.00 18.03 0.51
CA ALA A 151 1.12 17.05 -0.55
C ALA A 151 1.78 17.62 -1.81
N ARG A 152 1.49 18.89 -2.14
CA ARG A 152 2.13 19.61 -3.26
C ARG A 152 3.62 19.85 -3.01
N GLU A 153 3.97 20.25 -1.79
CA GLU A 153 5.37 20.48 -1.42
C GLU A 153 6.16 19.16 -1.36
N PHE A 154 5.55 18.11 -0.80
CA PHE A 154 6.14 16.78 -0.78
C PHE A 154 6.44 16.27 -2.19
N ARG A 155 5.56 16.52 -3.16
CA ARG A 155 5.81 16.21 -4.57
C ARG A 155 7.12 16.85 -5.04
N GLY A 156 7.32 18.15 -4.80
CA GLY A 156 8.56 18.85 -5.18
C GLY A 156 9.81 18.24 -4.55
N VAL A 157 9.72 17.83 -3.28
CA VAL A 157 10.82 17.11 -2.60
C VAL A 157 11.13 15.78 -3.28
N VAL A 158 10.11 15.01 -3.65
CA VAL A 158 10.30 13.73 -4.35
C VAL A 158 10.87 13.94 -5.74
N GLU A 159 10.36 14.92 -6.49
CA GLU A 159 10.83 15.27 -7.83
C GLU A 159 12.35 15.52 -7.84
N ASN A 160 12.82 16.40 -6.94
CA ASN A 160 14.25 16.70 -6.81
C ASN A 160 15.07 15.46 -6.41
N LYS A 161 14.59 14.69 -5.42
CA LYS A 161 15.31 13.49 -4.96
C LYS A 161 15.45 12.43 -6.05
N VAL A 162 14.42 12.25 -6.88
CA VAL A 162 14.44 11.26 -7.96
C VAL A 162 15.40 11.70 -9.06
N LEU A 163 15.43 13.00 -9.39
CA LEU A 163 16.38 13.56 -10.34
C LEU A 163 17.83 13.37 -9.88
N ASP A 164 18.13 13.70 -8.62
CA ASP A 164 19.45 13.50 -8.03
C ASP A 164 19.84 12.02 -8.01
N HIS A 165 18.90 11.15 -7.63
CA HIS A 165 19.13 9.71 -7.63
C HIS A 165 19.43 9.17 -9.04
N ALA A 166 18.67 9.62 -10.05
CA ALA A 166 18.87 9.21 -11.44
C ALA A 166 20.25 9.64 -11.97
N ARG A 167 20.67 10.88 -11.67
CA ARG A 167 22.01 11.39 -12.03
C ARG A 167 23.12 10.57 -11.38
N LYS A 168 22.97 10.22 -10.10
CA LYS A 168 23.97 9.48 -9.33
C LYS A 168 24.07 8.00 -9.72
N HIS A 169 22.94 7.31 -9.85
CA HIS A 169 22.90 5.85 -9.97
C HIS A 169 22.65 5.33 -11.38
N LYS A 170 22.24 6.20 -12.32
CA LYS A 170 22.00 5.91 -13.74
C LYS A 170 21.09 4.68 -13.96
N CYS A 171 20.20 4.38 -13.01
CA CYS A 171 19.29 3.23 -13.13
C CYS A 171 18.09 3.55 -14.04
N VAL A 172 17.66 4.81 -14.10
CA VAL A 172 16.63 5.31 -15.02
C VAL A 172 17.21 6.46 -15.84
N GLY A 173 16.61 6.76 -16.99
CA GLY A 173 17.09 7.84 -17.86
C GLY A 173 16.84 9.21 -17.25
N VAL A 174 17.87 10.08 -17.20
CA VAL A 174 17.72 11.44 -16.63
C VAL A 174 16.65 12.24 -17.36
N LYS A 175 16.60 12.17 -18.70
CA LYS A 175 15.57 12.83 -19.52
C LYS A 175 14.15 12.32 -19.22
N GLU A 176 14.01 11.04 -18.90
CA GLU A 176 12.72 10.44 -18.53
C GLU A 176 12.23 10.98 -17.18
N VAL A 177 13.16 11.17 -16.24
CA VAL A 177 12.86 11.78 -14.93
C VAL A 177 12.59 13.29 -15.07
N GLU A 178 13.33 14.01 -15.90
CA GLU A 178 13.07 15.43 -16.19
C GLU A 178 11.69 15.63 -16.83
N GLY A 179 11.23 14.66 -17.62
CA GLY A 179 9.87 14.65 -18.19
C GLY A 179 8.75 14.55 -17.15
N LEU A 180 9.03 14.20 -15.89
CA LEU A 180 8.03 14.25 -14.80
C LEU A 180 7.67 15.68 -14.39
N LYS A 181 8.56 16.64 -14.67
CA LYS A 181 8.38 18.03 -14.31
C LYS A 181 7.19 18.61 -15.06
N GLY A 182 6.30 19.30 -14.34
CA GLY A 182 5.12 19.93 -14.93
C GLY A 182 3.92 19.00 -15.18
N MET A 183 4.05 17.67 -15.02
CA MET A 183 2.89 16.77 -15.13
C MET A 183 1.81 17.07 -14.08
N PRO A 184 0.53 16.72 -14.32
CA PRO A 184 -0.48 16.70 -13.29
C PRO A 184 -0.06 15.81 -12.10
N SER A 185 -0.45 16.19 -10.88
CA SER A 185 0.03 15.48 -9.68
C SER A 185 -0.31 14.00 -9.69
N GLY A 186 -1.47 13.62 -10.20
CA GLY A 186 -1.90 12.24 -10.23
C GLY A 186 -1.06 11.39 -11.18
N GLU A 187 -0.87 11.87 -12.42
CA GLU A 187 -0.01 11.24 -13.42
C GLU A 187 1.44 11.12 -12.94
N PHE A 188 1.97 12.18 -12.30
CA PHE A 188 3.31 12.18 -11.72
C PHE A 188 3.55 10.96 -10.82
N TRP A 189 2.62 10.66 -9.90
CA TRP A 189 2.79 9.56 -8.96
C TRP A 189 2.70 8.18 -9.63
N VAL A 190 1.91 8.06 -10.71
CA VAL A 190 1.85 6.83 -11.51
C VAL A 190 3.20 6.59 -12.18
N ARG A 191 3.71 7.59 -12.91
CA ARG A 191 4.99 7.51 -13.62
C ARG A 191 6.17 7.30 -12.67
N TRP A 192 6.20 8.03 -11.55
CA TRP A 192 7.20 7.87 -10.51
C TRP A 192 7.28 6.42 -10.00
N ARG A 193 6.14 5.79 -9.75
CA ARG A 193 6.09 4.40 -9.30
C ARG A 193 6.68 3.44 -10.33
N ASP A 194 6.39 3.65 -11.60
CA ASP A 194 6.91 2.81 -12.68
C ASP A 194 8.44 2.95 -12.79
N LEU A 195 8.96 4.18 -12.69
CA LEU A 195 10.41 4.43 -12.64
C LEU A 195 11.09 3.73 -11.45
N MET A 196 10.48 3.75 -10.27
CA MET A 196 11.02 3.06 -9.10
C MET A 196 11.09 1.53 -9.33
N LYS A 197 10.09 0.94 -9.99
CA LYS A 197 10.11 -0.49 -10.36
C LYS A 197 11.22 -0.80 -11.36
N GLN A 198 11.39 0.04 -12.39
CA GLN A 198 12.47 -0.11 -13.36
C GLN A 198 13.85 -0.05 -12.69
N CYS A 199 14.06 0.90 -11.77
CA CYS A 199 15.31 1.01 -11.03
C CYS A 199 15.58 -0.23 -10.16
N ALA A 200 14.56 -0.73 -9.46
CA ALA A 200 14.66 -1.95 -8.66
C ALA A 200 15.05 -3.17 -9.51
N ALA A 201 14.42 -3.35 -10.68
CA ALA A 201 14.74 -4.45 -11.60
C ALA A 201 16.19 -4.37 -12.11
N LYS A 202 16.66 -3.19 -12.50
CA LYS A 202 18.06 -2.99 -12.92
C LYS A 202 19.07 -3.21 -11.81
N ASN A 203 18.75 -2.83 -10.57
CA ASN A 203 19.62 -3.08 -9.43
C ASN A 203 19.70 -4.58 -9.10
N ALA A 204 18.57 -5.30 -9.15
CA ALA A 204 18.56 -6.76 -8.99
C ALA A 204 19.41 -7.46 -10.06
N ASN A 205 19.29 -7.05 -11.33
CA ASN A 205 20.10 -7.62 -12.42
C ASN A 205 21.60 -7.32 -12.24
N ARG A 206 21.96 -6.10 -11.80
CA ARG A 206 23.37 -5.75 -11.51
C ARG A 206 23.94 -6.54 -10.33
N GLN A 207 23.14 -6.82 -9.30
CA GLN A 207 23.58 -7.67 -8.18
C GLN A 207 23.78 -9.12 -8.64
N PHE A 208 22.88 -9.65 -9.47
CA PHE A 208 23.02 -10.99 -10.05
C PHE A 208 24.27 -11.14 -10.93
N GLN A 209 24.57 -10.16 -11.78
CA GLN A 209 25.78 -10.19 -12.61
C GLN A 209 27.08 -10.06 -11.83
N LYS A 210 27.09 -9.36 -10.68
CA LYS A 210 28.27 -9.25 -9.81
C LYS A 210 28.52 -10.48 -8.94
N ALA A 211 27.50 -11.31 -8.76
CA ALA A 211 27.59 -12.55 -7.97
C ALA A 211 28.01 -13.77 -8.83
N ARG A 212 28.41 -13.53 -10.08
CA ARG A 212 28.76 -14.52 -11.08
C ARG A 212 30.20 -14.27 -11.55
#